data_AF-A0A2R6IZE4-F1
#
_entry.id   AF-A0A2R6IZE4-F1
#
_cell.length_a   1.000
_cell.length_b   1.000
_cell.length_c   1.000
_cell.angle_alpha   90.00
_cell.angle_beta   90.00
_cell.angle_gamma   90.00
#
_symmetry.space_group_name_H-M   'P 1'
#
loop_
_entity.id
_entity.type
_entity.pdbx_description
1 polymer ?
#
loop_
_entity_poly.entity_id
_entity_poly.type
_entity_poly.pdbx_seq_one_letter_code
_entity_poly.pdbx_strand_id
1 'polypeptide(L)'
;MAQVGTFELAVRLGVATVAVVGPTLLFLGLWRLLLWLRDDELVKALAERGVVEAPAPSPVDVLAGASGGSECGTCGTVNVRGADVCRECFSSLE
;
A
#
# COMPACT_ATOMS: atom_id res chain seq x y z
N MET A 1 20.00 -40.10 -28.36
CA MET A 1 19.06 -39.19 -27.67
C MET A 1 19.18 -39.49 -26.19
N ALA A 2 19.76 -38.60 -25.39
CA ALA A 2 19.96 -38.84 -23.96
C ALA A 2 18.60 -38.95 -23.27
N GLN A 3 18.37 -40.04 -22.54
CA GLN A 3 17.13 -40.28 -21.82
C GLN A 3 17.13 -39.40 -20.57
N VAL A 4 16.53 -38.22 -20.67
CA VAL A 4 16.39 -37.30 -19.55
C VAL A 4 15.45 -37.95 -18.54
N GLY A 5 15.95 -38.19 -17.33
CA GLY A 5 15.13 -38.72 -16.25
C GLY A 5 14.03 -37.73 -15.87
N THR A 6 12.84 -38.23 -15.50
CA THR A 6 11.71 -37.40 -15.04
C THR A 6 12.11 -36.47 -13.90
N PHE A 7 12.97 -36.94 -13.00
CA PHE A 7 13.53 -36.15 -11.90
C PHE A 7 14.37 -34.98 -12.40
N GLU A 8 15.26 -35.19 -13.38
CA GLU A 8 16.08 -34.14 -13.96
C GLU A 8 15.22 -33.08 -14.67
N LEU A 9 14.18 -33.53 -15.38
CA LEU A 9 13.22 -32.63 -16.02
C LEU A 9 12.50 -31.77 -14.97
N ALA A 10 12.03 -32.37 -13.88
CA ALA A 10 11.33 -31.66 -12.81
C ALA A 10 12.23 -30.60 -12.15
N VAL A 11 13.51 -30.92 -11.89
CA VAL A 11 14.48 -29.96 -11.33
C VAL A 11 14.69 -28.78 -12.29
N ARG A 12 14.93 -29.05 -13.58
CA ARG A 12 15.13 -27.99 -14.57
C ARG A 12 13.90 -27.08 -14.70
N LEU A 13 12.71 -27.66 -14.69
CA LEU A 13 11.45 -26.91 -14.74
C LEU A 13 11.28 -26.05 -13.48
N GLY A 14 11.61 -26.59 -12.31
CA GLY A 14 11.59 -25.85 -11.05
C GLY A 14 12.54 -24.66 -11.07
N VAL A 15 13.81 -24.88 -11.47
CA VAL A 15 14.80 -23.80 -11.60
C VAL A 15 14.35 -22.73 -12.59
N ALA A 16 13.82 -23.13 -13.76
CA ALA A 16 13.30 -22.19 -14.74
C ALA A 16 12.13 -21.37 -14.19
N THR A 17 11.20 -22.00 -13.47
CA THR A 17 10.05 -21.33 -12.86
C THR A 17 10.50 -20.31 -11.82
N VAL A 18 11.47 -20.67 -10.96
CA VAL A 18 12.03 -19.74 -9.97
C VAL A 18 12.79 -18.60 -10.65
N ALA A 19 13.56 -18.87 -11.69
CA ALA A 19 14.29 -17.83 -12.42
C ALA A 19 13.37 -16.82 -13.12
N VAL A 20 12.19 -17.27 -13.59
CA VAL A 20 11.21 -16.41 -14.29
C VAL A 20 10.28 -15.69 -13.31
N VAL A 21 9.69 -16.42 -12.35
CA VAL A 21 8.67 -15.88 -11.44
C VAL A 21 9.30 -15.24 -10.19
N GLY A 22 10.46 -15.73 -9.77
CA GLY A 22 11.17 -15.27 -8.58
C GLY A 22 11.44 -13.76 -8.56
N PRO A 23 12.01 -13.15 -9.61
CA PRO A 23 12.27 -11.71 -9.63
C PRO A 23 11.00 -10.87 -9.43
N THR A 24 9.88 -11.28 -10.04
CA THR A 24 8.60 -10.59 -9.89
C THR A 24 8.05 -10.72 -8.48
N LEU A 25 8.10 -11.92 -7.89
CA LEU A 25 7.67 -12.12 -6.50
C LEU A 25 8.54 -11.34 -5.51
N LEU A 26 9.86 -11.31 -5.74
CA LEU A 26 10.81 -10.56 -4.91
C LEU A 26 10.55 -9.06 -5.01
N PHE A 27 10.30 -8.55 -6.22
CA PHE A 27 9.91 -7.16 -6.44
C PHE A 27 8.59 -6.82 -5.75
N LEU A 28 7.54 -7.64 -5.93
CA LEU A 28 6.25 -7.41 -5.28
C LEU A 28 6.35 -7.50 -3.75
N GLY A 29 7.16 -8.43 -3.24
CA GLY A 29 7.44 -8.56 -1.81
C GLY A 29 8.14 -7.32 -1.26
N LEU A 30 9.18 -6.86 -1.93
CA LEU A 30 9.89 -5.62 -1.57
C LEU A 30 8.96 -4.41 -1.62
N TRP A 31 8.22 -4.26 -2.71
CA TRP A 31 7.24 -3.19 -2.88
C TRP A 31 6.23 -3.18 -1.74
N ARG A 32 5.65 -4.35 -1.42
CA ARG A 32 4.66 -4.46 -0.36
C ARG A 32 5.25 -4.22 1.03
N LEU A 33 6.50 -4.61 1.26
CA LEU A 33 7.23 -4.30 2.50
C LEU A 33 7.53 -2.81 2.62
N LEU A 34 7.90 -2.14 1.53
CA LEU A 34 8.09 -0.69 1.52
C LEU A 34 6.77 0.05 1.72
N LEU A 35 5.66 -0.42 1.13
CA LEU A 35 4.32 0.09 1.40
C LEU A 35 3.93 -0.12 2.86
N TRP A 36 4.22 -1.29 3.43
CA TRP A 36 3.92 -1.59 4.83
C TRP A 36 4.74 -0.71 5.79
N LEU A 37 6.02 -0.48 5.50
CA LEU A 37 6.84 0.47 6.25
C LEU A 37 6.38 1.92 6.08
N ARG A 38 5.72 2.23 4.96
CA ARG A 38 5.11 3.53 4.69
C ARG A 38 3.77 3.69 5.39
N ASP A 39 3.01 2.62 5.59
CA ASP A 39 1.77 2.61 6.38
C ASP A 39 2.08 2.63 7.89
N ASP A 40 2.58 3.79 8.35
CA ASP A 40 2.19 4.60 9.51
C ASP A 40 1.49 3.99 10.76
N GLU A 41 1.45 2.69 10.99
CA GLU A 41 0.96 2.13 12.26
C GLU A 41 1.96 2.40 13.40
N LEU A 42 3.26 2.30 13.12
CA LEU A 42 4.31 2.59 14.11
C LEU A 42 4.42 4.08 14.41
N VAL A 43 4.27 4.95 13.41
CA VAL A 43 4.29 6.41 13.60
C VAL A 43 3.02 6.86 14.31
N LYS A 44 1.84 6.36 13.93
CA LYS A 44 0.58 6.62 14.66
C LYS A 44 0.65 6.13 16.09
N ALA A 45 1.14 4.92 16.34
CA ALA A 45 1.28 4.38 17.70
C ALA A 45 2.29 5.17 18.56
N LEU A 46 3.34 5.75 17.96
CA LEU A 46 4.30 6.61 18.66
C LEU A 46 3.77 8.04 18.88
N ALA A 47 2.99 8.57 17.94
CA ALA A 47 2.29 9.85 18.07
C ALA A 47 1.17 9.77 19.13
N GLU A 48 0.39 8.69 19.17
CA GLU A 48 -0.60 8.42 20.22
C GLU A 48 0.04 8.32 21.61
N ARG A 49 1.29 7.85 21.69
CA ARG A 49 2.07 7.79 22.93
C ARG A 49 2.80 9.11 23.25
N GLY A 50 2.67 10.14 22.42
CA GLY A 50 3.28 11.46 22.61
C GLY A 50 4.80 11.49 22.52
N VAL A 51 5.42 10.47 21.89
CA VAL A 51 6.88 10.35 21.75
C VAL A 51 7.40 11.11 20.53
N VAL A 52 6.53 11.36 19.55
CA VAL A 52 6.83 12.08 18.31
C VAL A 52 5.72 13.10 18.05
N GLU A 53 6.09 14.32 17.64
CA GLU A 53 5.13 15.36 17.23
C GLU A 53 4.24 14.83 16.09
N ALA A 54 2.92 14.99 16.20
CA ALA A 54 2.00 14.53 15.17
C ALA A 54 2.37 15.16 13.81
N PRO A 55 2.31 14.40 12.70
CA PRO A 55 2.62 14.93 11.39
C PRO A 55 1.75 16.15 11.11
N ALA A 56 2.37 17.24 10.66
CA ALA A 56 1.67 18.47 10.35
C ALA A 56 0.55 18.18 9.33
N PRO A 57 -0.66 18.72 9.54
CA PRO A 57 -1.76 18.50 8.62
C PRO A 57 -1.33 18.93 7.21
N SER A 58 -1.63 18.12 6.20
CA SER A 58 -1.35 18.52 4.83
C SER A 58 -2.17 19.78 4.50
N PRO A 59 -1.73 20.64 3.57
CA PRO A 59 -2.50 21.83 3.17
C PRO A 59 -3.95 21.51 2.78
N VAL A 60 -4.17 20.30 2.25
CA VAL A 60 -5.49 19.80 1.87
C VAL A 60 -6.35 19.50 3.10
N ASP A 61 -5.77 19.01 4.19
CA ASP A 61 -6.49 18.72 5.45
C ASP A 61 -6.93 20.01 6.14
N VAL A 62 -6.09 21.05 6.10
CA VAL A 62 -6.46 22.40 6.59
C VAL A 62 -7.59 22.99 5.74
N LEU A 63 -7.52 22.84 4.42
CA LEU A 63 -8.58 23.31 3.52
C LEU A 63 -9.89 22.54 3.75
N ALA A 64 -9.83 21.22 3.96
CA ALA A 64 -11.00 20.40 4.22
C ALA A 64 -11.66 20.79 5.55
N GLY A 65 -10.86 21.01 6.61
CA GLY A 65 -11.37 21.52 7.89
C GLY A 65 -11.97 22.92 7.79
N ALA A 66 -11.32 23.83 7.06
CA ALA A 66 -11.79 25.20 6.89
C ALA A 66 -13.02 25.33 5.96
N SER A 67 -13.16 24.45 4.98
CA SER A 67 -14.27 24.47 4.00
C SER A 67 -15.50 23.70 4.46
N GLY A 68 -15.46 23.01 5.60
CA GLY A 68 -16.53 22.11 6.03
C GLY A 68 -16.66 20.92 5.08
N GLY A 69 -15.54 20.25 4.84
CA GLY A 69 -15.42 19.04 4.04
C GLY A 69 -16.24 17.86 4.58
N SER A 70 -16.47 16.85 3.74
CA SER A 70 -17.20 15.63 4.11
C SER A 70 -16.24 14.47 4.39
N GLU A 71 -16.58 13.66 5.38
CA GLU A 71 -15.86 12.43 5.70
C GLU A 71 -16.31 11.30 4.77
N CYS A 72 -15.37 10.54 4.22
CA CYS A 72 -15.68 9.39 3.39
C CYS A 72 -16.24 8.24 4.24
N GLY A 73 -17.46 7.77 3.92
CA GLY A 73 -18.07 6.63 4.62
C GLY A 73 -17.36 5.28 4.40
N THR A 74 -16.44 5.18 3.45
CA THR A 74 -15.68 3.94 3.16
C THR A 74 -14.37 3.86 3.93
N CYS A 75 -13.58 4.94 3.97
CA CYS A 75 -12.23 4.93 4.53
C CYS A 75 -11.98 6.00 5.61
N GLY A 76 -12.98 6.82 5.95
CA GLY A 76 -12.88 7.85 7.00
C GLY A 76 -12.03 9.08 6.62
N THR A 77 -11.56 9.19 5.38
CA THR A 77 -10.78 10.35 4.94
C THR A 77 -11.68 11.58 4.80
N VAL A 78 -11.28 12.70 5.39
CA VAL A 78 -11.96 14.00 5.19
C VAL A 78 -11.55 14.59 3.84
N ASN A 79 -12.53 14.87 2.99
CA ASN A 79 -12.33 15.45 1.66
C ASN A 79 -12.71 16.93 1.66
N VAL A 80 -12.15 17.70 0.73
CA VAL A 80 -12.51 19.11 0.57
C VAL A 80 -13.96 19.25 0.11
N ARG A 81 -14.60 20.38 0.47
CA ARG A 81 -15.97 20.67 0.05
C ARG A 81 -16.09 20.65 -1.48
N GLY A 82 -17.06 19.89 -2.01
CA GLY A 82 -17.32 19.77 -3.44
C GLY A 82 -16.50 18.70 -4.16
N ALA A 83 -15.82 17.80 -3.44
CA ALA A 83 -15.25 16.59 -4.02
C ALA A 83 -16.36 15.55 -4.30
N ASP A 84 -16.41 15.02 -5.52
CA ASP A 84 -17.35 13.95 -5.90
C ASP A 84 -16.80 12.55 -5.54
N VAL A 85 -15.48 12.44 -5.38
CA VAL A 85 -14.76 11.17 -5.19
C VAL A 85 -13.72 11.32 -4.09
N CYS A 86 -13.55 10.28 -3.27
CA CYS A 86 -12.58 10.25 -2.20
C CYS A 86 -11.14 10.27 -2.73
N ARG A 87 -10.28 11.12 -2.16
CA ARG A 87 -8.88 11.23 -2.57
C ARG A 87 -8.00 10.00 -2.28
N GLU A 88 -8.43 9.15 -1.35
CA GLU A 88 -7.64 8.01 -0.86
C GLU A 88 -8.12 6.70 -1.48
N CYS A 89 -9.40 6.38 -1.29
CA CYS A 89 -9.97 5.10 -1.73
C CYS A 89 -10.72 5.18 -3.06
N PHE A 90 -10.84 6.37 -3.65
CA PHE A 90 -11.55 6.62 -4.91
C PHE A 90 -13.02 6.17 -4.93
N SER A 91 -13.65 5.97 -3.78
CA SER A 91 -15.09 5.75 -3.69
C SER A 91 -15.86 7.05 -3.93
N SER A 92 -17.10 6.93 -4.39
CA SER A 92 -18.01 8.08 -4.53
C SER A 92 -18.32 8.68 -3.16
N LEU A 93 -18.30 10.00 -3.07
CA LEU A 93 -18.75 10.74 -1.88
C LEU A 93 -20.22 11.08 -2.10
N GLU A 94 -21.12 10.46 -1.34
CA GLU A 94 -22.57 10.72 -1.36
C GLU A 94 -22.96 11.89 -0.43
#